data_AF-A0A9P7ELP3-F1
#
_entry.id   AF-A0A9P7ELP3-F1
#
_cell.length_a   1.000
_cell.length_b   1.000
_cell.length_c   1.000
_cell.angle_alpha   90.00
_cell.angle_beta   90.00
_cell.angle_gamma   90.00
#
_symmetry.space_group_name_H-M   'P 1'
#
loop_
_entity.id
_entity.type
_entity.pdbx_description
1 polymer ?
#
loop_
_entity_poly.entity_id
_entity_poly.type
_entity_poly.pdbx_seq_one_letter_code
_entity_poly.pdbx_strand_id
1 'polypeptide(L)'
;MRQQVVIVSGNKLDAFGDYIGTGSQAERWFKALTSTDKATWPAFVAAFEKCWPPVTITEKMKAEYERELLDHALKEEDVGKKTTLYNRECWTHVAWAVKTLQLATDAGIDQGTSMIWQVRSKLPNVVKDLLKDEEYKTWADFTKAVTELKGSRLAEKQEQHLKQTQELKALHADLARHSIMLQLRQSHSLSITLCNTILSGSKNLPSKTREKQKGQHKEQCYADPG
;
A
#
# COMPACT_ATOMS: atom_id res chain seq x y z
N MET A 1 7.15 -31.62 -20.29
CA MET A 1 7.23 -30.62 -21.38
C MET A 1 7.28 -31.38 -22.70
N ARG A 2 6.23 -31.33 -23.52
CA ARG A 2 6.28 -31.92 -24.87
C ARG A 2 7.01 -30.92 -25.77
N GLN A 3 8.20 -31.29 -26.23
CA GLN A 3 8.90 -30.55 -27.28
C GLN A 3 8.08 -30.70 -28.57
N GLN A 4 7.55 -29.60 -29.09
CA GLN A 4 7.13 -29.55 -30.49
C GLN A 4 8.39 -29.60 -31.35
N VAL A 5 8.42 -30.55 -32.29
CA VAL A 5 9.44 -30.61 -33.33
C VAL A 5 9.23 -29.40 -34.23
N VAL A 6 10.11 -28.40 -34.10
CA VAL A 6 10.11 -27.25 -35.00
C VAL A 6 10.74 -27.71 -36.31
N ILE A 7 9.91 -28.03 -37.31
CA ILE A 7 10.36 -28.30 -38.67
C ILE A 7 10.55 -26.92 -39.30
N VAL A 8 11.81 -26.56 -39.62
CA VAL A 8 12.12 -25.26 -40.24
C VAL A 8 11.44 -25.20 -41.61
N SER A 9 10.28 -24.56 -41.66
CA SER A 9 9.40 -24.49 -42.82
C SER A 9 9.87 -23.39 -43.78
N GLY A 10 9.95 -23.70 -45.08
CA GLY A 10 10.47 -22.79 -46.12
C GLY A 10 9.56 -21.61 -46.50
N ASN A 11 8.38 -21.50 -45.89
CA ASN A 11 7.38 -20.45 -46.13
C ASN A 11 6.79 -19.93 -44.80
N LYS A 12 6.56 -18.61 -44.70
CA LYS A 12 6.05 -17.93 -43.49
C LYS A 12 4.71 -18.49 -42.99
N LEU A 13 3.88 -19.00 -43.90
CA LEU A 13 2.57 -19.59 -43.59
C LEU A 13 2.70 -20.95 -42.88
N ASP A 14 3.64 -21.78 -43.32
CA ASP A 14 3.87 -23.08 -42.72
C ASP A 14 4.50 -22.90 -41.33
N ALA A 15 5.44 -21.96 -41.20
CA ALA A 15 6.03 -21.60 -39.93
C ALA A 15 4.98 -21.08 -38.94
N PHE A 16 4.01 -20.27 -39.37
CA PHE A 16 2.92 -19.82 -38.50
C PHE A 16 2.12 -20.99 -37.93
N GLY A 17 1.86 -22.04 -38.73
CA GLY A 17 1.17 -23.25 -38.29
C GLY A 17 1.87 -23.98 -37.13
N ASP A 18 3.20 -23.99 -37.13
CA ASP A 18 4.01 -24.64 -36.08
C ASP A 18 3.91 -23.91 -34.73
N TYR A 19 3.61 -22.61 -34.73
CA TYR A 19 3.45 -21.80 -33.51
C TYR A 19 2.01 -21.82 -32.94
N ILE A 20 1.06 -22.47 -33.62
CA ILE A 20 -0.31 -22.58 -33.14
C ILE A 20 -0.45 -23.78 -32.17
N GLY A 21 -1.00 -23.52 -30.99
CA GLY A 21 -1.30 -24.60 -30.03
C GLY A 21 -2.37 -25.57 -30.55
N THR A 22 -2.12 -26.87 -30.40
CA THR A 22 -3.06 -27.94 -30.78
C THR A 22 -4.39 -27.82 -30.01
N GLY A 23 -5.52 -27.92 -30.72
CA GLY A 23 -6.88 -27.78 -30.19
C GLY A 23 -7.35 -26.34 -29.99
N SER A 24 -6.51 -25.34 -30.28
CA SER A 24 -6.83 -23.93 -30.05
C SER A 24 -7.86 -23.39 -31.06
N GLN A 25 -8.48 -22.26 -30.71
CA GLN A 25 -9.36 -21.54 -31.62
C GLN A 25 -8.60 -21.01 -32.85
N ALA A 26 -7.33 -20.64 -32.67
CA ALA A 26 -6.45 -20.25 -33.77
C ALA A 26 -6.18 -21.40 -34.74
N GLU A 27 -6.04 -22.64 -34.26
CA GLU A 27 -5.83 -23.81 -35.14
C GLU A 27 -7.09 -24.10 -35.98
N ARG A 28 -8.27 -24.06 -35.36
CA ARG A 28 -9.55 -24.24 -36.06
C ARG A 28 -9.75 -23.18 -37.14
N TRP A 29 -9.44 -21.92 -36.83
CA TRP A 29 -9.48 -20.83 -37.79
C TRP A 29 -8.45 -21.02 -38.92
N PHE A 30 -7.19 -21.33 -38.59
CA PHE A 30 -6.13 -21.49 -39.59
C PHE A 30 -6.42 -22.65 -40.56
N LYS A 31 -7.05 -23.73 -40.08
CA LYS A 31 -7.51 -24.83 -40.93
C LYS A 31 -8.70 -24.46 -41.80
N ALA A 32 -9.57 -23.55 -41.34
CA ALA A 32 -10.76 -23.09 -42.06
C ALA A 32 -10.49 -21.97 -43.08
N LEU A 33 -9.29 -21.39 -43.11
CA LEU A 33 -8.89 -20.39 -44.11
C LEU A 33 -8.94 -20.95 -45.53
N THR A 34 -9.42 -20.13 -46.46
CA THR A 34 -9.53 -20.51 -47.88
C THR A 34 -8.17 -20.56 -48.56
N SER A 35 -8.08 -21.23 -49.72
CA SER A 35 -6.87 -21.24 -50.55
C SER A 35 -6.44 -19.83 -50.98
N THR A 36 -7.40 -18.90 -51.12
CA THR A 36 -7.15 -17.49 -51.46
C THR A 36 -6.51 -16.73 -50.29
N ASP A 37 -6.98 -16.95 -49.06
CA ASP A 37 -6.42 -16.31 -47.86
C ASP A 37 -5.02 -16.84 -47.54
N LYS A 38 -4.70 -18.07 -47.95
CA LYS A 38 -3.36 -18.68 -47.82
C LYS A 38 -2.47 -18.44 -49.04
N ALA A 39 -2.94 -17.74 -50.07
CA ALA A 39 -2.17 -17.57 -51.31
C ALA A 39 -0.95 -16.66 -51.13
N THR A 40 -1.06 -15.65 -50.27
CA THR A 40 0.02 -14.67 -50.02
C THR A 40 0.05 -14.25 -48.56
N TRP A 41 1.21 -13.81 -48.08
CA TRP A 41 1.35 -13.30 -46.71
C TRP A 41 0.42 -12.10 -46.42
N PRO A 42 0.25 -11.11 -47.31
CA PRO A 42 -0.71 -10.01 -47.07
C PRO A 42 -2.17 -10.47 -46.98
N ALA A 43 -2.60 -11.41 -47.81
CA ALA A 43 -3.97 -11.96 -47.75
C ALA A 43 -4.22 -12.69 -46.42
N PHE A 44 -3.21 -13.43 -45.95
CA PHE A 44 -3.24 -14.10 -44.66
C PHE A 44 -3.30 -13.11 -43.50
N VAL A 45 -2.47 -12.06 -43.51
CA VAL A 45 -2.49 -11.00 -42.48
C VAL A 45 -3.85 -10.30 -42.46
N ALA A 46 -4.44 -9.99 -43.62
CA ALA A 46 -5.77 -9.38 -43.67
C ALA A 46 -6.86 -10.29 -43.08
N ALA A 47 -6.81 -11.59 -43.36
CA ALA A 47 -7.73 -12.57 -42.76
C ALA A 47 -7.48 -12.72 -41.25
N PHE A 48 -6.22 -12.64 -40.81
CA PHE A 48 -5.83 -12.69 -39.40
C PHE A 48 -6.37 -11.48 -38.64
N GLU A 49 -6.14 -10.27 -39.13
CA GLU A 49 -6.63 -9.03 -38.53
C GLU A 49 -8.16 -8.94 -38.55
N LYS A 50 -8.84 -9.62 -39.47
CA LYS A 50 -10.31 -9.73 -39.45
C LYS A 50 -10.81 -10.60 -38.29
N CYS A 51 -10.11 -11.67 -37.95
CA CYS A 51 -10.50 -12.58 -36.86
C CYS A 51 -9.98 -12.14 -35.49
N TRP A 52 -8.82 -11.50 -35.46
CA TRP A 52 -8.27 -10.82 -34.30
C TRP A 52 -7.98 -9.38 -34.67
N PRO A 53 -9.01 -8.50 -34.63
CA PRO A 53 -8.81 -7.07 -34.83
C PRO A 53 -7.68 -6.61 -33.92
N PRO A 54 -6.70 -5.84 -34.43
CA PRO A 54 -5.67 -5.28 -33.59
C PRO A 54 -6.37 -4.49 -32.50
N VAL A 55 -6.19 -4.92 -31.25
CA VAL A 55 -6.65 -4.13 -30.11
C VAL A 55 -5.85 -2.85 -30.19
N THR A 56 -6.51 -1.74 -30.51
CA THR A 56 -5.93 -0.42 -30.30
C THR A 56 -5.65 -0.32 -28.81
N ILE A 57 -4.39 -0.57 -28.44
CA ILE A 57 -3.88 -0.19 -27.13
C ILE A 57 -4.09 1.31 -27.13
N THR A 58 -5.09 1.77 -26.38
CA THR A 58 -5.20 3.19 -26.08
C THR A 58 -3.89 3.53 -25.39
N GLU A 59 -2.97 4.17 -26.12
CA GLU A 59 -1.73 4.65 -25.56
C GLU A 59 -2.13 5.48 -24.35
N LYS A 60 -1.71 5.01 -23.17
CA LYS A 60 -1.98 5.73 -21.94
C LYS A 60 -1.55 7.17 -22.14
N MET A 61 -2.42 8.10 -21.81
CA MET A 61 -2.07 9.51 -21.97
C MET A 61 -0.96 9.86 -20.98
N LYS A 62 -0.16 10.88 -21.31
CA LYS A 62 0.88 11.42 -20.43
C LYS A 62 0.41 11.59 -18.98
N ALA A 63 -0.79 12.14 -18.79
CA ALA A 63 -1.38 12.35 -17.47
C ALA A 63 -1.64 11.04 -16.68
N GLU A 64 -1.90 9.93 -17.36
CA GLU A 64 -2.08 8.62 -16.72
C GLU A 64 -0.75 8.06 -16.22
N TYR A 65 0.34 8.21 -17.01
CA TYR A 65 1.68 7.85 -16.58
C TYR A 65 2.17 8.74 -15.42
N GLU A 66 1.89 10.05 -15.45
CA GLU A 66 2.18 10.95 -14.35
C GLU A 66 1.44 10.55 -13.06
N ARG A 67 0.17 10.16 -13.17
CA ARG A 67 -0.60 9.63 -12.03
C ARG A 67 0.00 8.33 -11.52
N GLU A 68 0.33 7.40 -12.40
CA GLU A 68 0.96 6.12 -12.01
C GLU A 68 2.32 6.32 -11.37
N LEU A 69 3.09 7.29 -11.83
CA LEU A 69 4.36 7.68 -11.23
C LEU A 69 4.18 8.17 -9.78
N LEU A 70 3.14 8.98 -9.53
CA LEU A 70 2.82 9.47 -8.19
C LEU A 70 2.25 8.39 -7.28
N ASP A 71 1.53 7.41 -7.83
CA ASP A 71 0.95 6.29 -7.08
C ASP A 71 2.00 5.18 -6.83
N HIS A 72 3.08 5.14 -7.61
CA HIS A 72 4.17 4.20 -7.46
C HIS A 72 5.09 4.57 -6.28
N ALA A 73 4.58 4.40 -5.06
CA ALA A 73 5.32 4.65 -3.83
C ALA A 73 6.11 3.42 -3.34
N LEU A 74 7.32 3.67 -2.82
CA LEU A 74 8.06 2.69 -2.04
C LEU A 74 7.50 2.67 -0.61
N LYS A 75 6.93 1.54 -0.21
CA LYS A 75 6.33 1.40 1.12
C LYS A 75 7.39 1.30 2.21
N GLU A 76 7.09 1.82 3.39
CA GLU A 76 8.01 1.79 4.53
C GLU A 76 8.33 0.36 4.96
N GLU A 77 7.34 -0.54 4.94
CA GLU A 77 7.57 -1.94 5.27
C GLU A 77 8.51 -2.66 4.29
N ASP A 78 8.68 -2.16 3.07
CA ASP A 78 9.46 -2.84 2.02
C ASP A 78 10.89 -2.28 1.87
N VAL A 79 11.23 -1.25 2.64
CA VAL A 79 12.58 -0.67 2.71
C VAL A 79 13.57 -1.71 3.26
N GLY A 80 14.71 -1.85 2.60
CA GLY A 80 15.76 -2.78 3.04
C GLY A 80 15.38 -4.25 2.90
N LYS A 81 14.36 -4.59 2.12
CA LYS A 81 14.05 -5.97 1.72
C LYS A 81 14.60 -6.31 0.35
N LYS A 82 14.67 -7.59 0.07
CA LYS A 82 14.95 -8.11 -1.27
C LYS A 82 13.65 -8.47 -1.99
N THR A 83 13.66 -8.31 -3.31
CA THR A 83 12.58 -8.65 -4.22
C THR A 83 13.17 -9.26 -5.49
N THR A 84 12.31 -9.83 -6.33
CA THR A 84 12.72 -10.43 -7.60
C THR A 84 12.32 -9.50 -8.74
N LEU A 85 13.31 -9.01 -9.50
CA LEU A 85 13.11 -8.23 -10.72
C LEU A 85 13.74 -9.00 -11.89
N TYR A 86 12.98 -9.27 -12.95
CA TYR A 86 13.46 -10.01 -14.14
C TYR A 86 14.18 -11.33 -13.81
N ASN A 87 13.61 -12.13 -12.89
CA ASN A 87 14.20 -13.39 -12.40
C ASN A 87 15.55 -13.24 -11.70
N ARG A 88 15.89 -12.03 -11.23
CA ARG A 88 17.10 -11.76 -10.44
C ARG A 88 16.71 -11.15 -9.10
N GLU A 89 17.38 -11.58 -8.04
CA GLU A 89 17.19 -11.01 -6.71
C GLU A 89 17.87 -9.63 -6.65
N CYS A 90 17.12 -8.61 -6.25
CA CYS A 90 17.62 -7.26 -6.04
C CYS A 90 16.95 -6.62 -4.81
N TRP A 91 17.47 -5.51 -4.33
CA TRP A 91 16.82 -4.77 -3.26
C TRP A 91 15.54 -4.08 -3.75
N THR A 92 14.53 -3.94 -2.88
CA THR A 92 13.24 -3.32 -3.24
C THR A 92 13.42 -1.91 -3.79
N HIS A 93 14.31 -1.11 -3.21
CA HIS A 93 14.55 0.27 -3.66
C HIS A 93 15.15 0.33 -5.08
N VAL A 94 15.91 -0.70 -5.48
CA VAL A 94 16.44 -0.83 -6.84
C VAL A 94 15.32 -1.14 -7.82
N ALA A 95 14.47 -2.13 -7.50
CA ALA A 95 13.32 -2.47 -8.33
C ALA A 95 12.34 -1.30 -8.50
N TRP A 96 12.10 -0.59 -7.40
CA TRP A 96 11.31 0.64 -7.39
C TRP A 96 11.93 1.71 -8.30
N ALA A 97 13.23 2.02 -8.15
CA ALA A 97 13.88 3.06 -8.94
C ALA A 97 13.85 2.77 -10.45
N VAL A 98 14.04 1.51 -10.85
CA VAL A 98 13.94 1.09 -12.26
C VAL A 98 12.53 1.33 -12.81
N LYS A 99 11.50 0.95 -12.06
CA LYS A 99 10.11 1.15 -12.48
C LYS A 99 9.71 2.63 -12.48
N THR A 100 10.17 3.41 -11.51
CA THR A 100 9.99 4.86 -11.46
C THR A 100 10.60 5.55 -12.68
N LEU A 101 11.82 5.16 -13.07
CA LEU A 101 12.46 5.68 -14.28
C LEU A 101 11.65 5.34 -15.53
N GLN A 102 11.17 4.09 -15.66
CA GLN A 102 10.33 3.68 -16.78
C GLN A 102 9.07 4.54 -16.89
N LEU A 103 8.36 4.77 -15.79
CA LEU A 103 7.15 5.60 -15.77
C LEU A 103 7.45 7.07 -16.13
N ALA A 104 8.59 7.60 -15.71
CA ALA A 104 9.01 8.96 -16.07
C ALA A 104 9.35 9.07 -17.57
N THR A 105 9.97 8.04 -18.14
CA THR A 105 10.25 7.93 -19.58
C THR A 105 8.95 7.82 -20.38
N ASP A 106 8.02 6.97 -19.95
CA ASP A 106 6.72 6.79 -20.61
C ASP A 106 5.87 8.07 -20.56
N ALA A 107 6.01 8.88 -19.52
CA ALA A 107 5.42 10.22 -19.41
C ALA A 107 6.17 11.32 -20.21
N GLY A 108 7.37 11.02 -20.74
CA GLY A 108 8.21 11.98 -21.47
C GLY A 108 8.74 13.13 -20.59
N ILE A 109 9.00 12.87 -19.31
CA ILE A 109 9.52 13.86 -18.35
C ILE A 109 10.92 13.54 -17.82
N ASP A 110 11.53 12.45 -18.30
CA ASP A 110 12.78 11.87 -17.83
C ASP A 110 13.99 12.83 -17.90
N GLN A 111 14.04 13.68 -18.92
CA GLN A 111 15.11 14.66 -19.15
C GLN A 111 15.02 15.90 -18.25
N GLY A 112 13.95 16.05 -17.46
CA GLY A 112 13.72 17.21 -16.61
C GLY A 112 13.63 16.87 -15.13
N THR A 113 13.26 17.89 -14.35
CA THR A 113 13.06 17.80 -12.90
C THR A 113 11.59 17.68 -12.49
N SER A 114 10.68 17.63 -13.49
CA SER A 114 9.24 17.60 -13.25
C SER A 114 8.88 16.45 -12.32
N MET A 115 8.12 16.75 -11.27
CA MET A 115 7.58 15.80 -10.29
C MET A 115 8.60 15.05 -9.41
N ILE A 116 9.92 15.25 -9.60
CA ILE A 116 10.95 14.62 -8.74
C ILE A 116 10.70 14.97 -7.27
N TRP A 117 10.40 16.24 -6.97
CA TRP A 117 10.14 16.68 -5.60
C TRP A 117 8.90 16.00 -4.98
N GLN A 118 7.87 15.73 -5.79
CA GLN A 118 6.64 15.08 -5.34
C GLN A 118 6.87 13.60 -5.04
N VAL A 119 7.64 12.91 -5.88
CA VAL A 119 8.01 11.51 -5.64
C VAL A 119 8.97 11.42 -4.45
N ARG A 120 9.94 12.34 -4.35
CA ARG A 120 10.86 12.40 -3.21
C ARG A 120 10.14 12.63 -1.89
N SER A 121 9.11 13.48 -1.84
CA SER A 121 8.38 13.75 -0.59
C SER A 121 7.64 12.53 -0.05
N LYS A 122 7.15 11.66 -0.95
CA LYS A 122 6.47 10.40 -0.64
C LYS A 122 7.41 9.25 -0.23
N LEU A 123 8.72 9.40 -0.39
CA LEU A 123 9.66 8.36 0.02
C LEU A 123 9.69 8.19 1.54
N PRO A 124 9.93 6.95 2.04
CA PRO A 124 10.16 6.69 3.46
C PRO A 124 11.31 7.53 4.00
N ASN A 125 11.19 8.01 5.25
CA ASN A 125 12.20 8.88 5.88
C ASN A 125 13.58 8.25 5.89
N VAL A 126 13.67 6.94 6.16
CA VAL A 126 14.93 6.17 6.13
C VAL A 126 15.66 6.29 4.79
N VAL A 127 14.92 6.32 3.67
CA VAL A 127 15.49 6.50 2.34
C VAL A 127 15.90 7.96 2.13
N LYS A 128 15.02 8.91 2.48
CA LYS A 128 15.28 10.36 2.35
C LYS A 128 16.54 10.79 3.12
N ASP A 129 16.73 10.30 4.34
CA ASP A 129 17.88 10.59 5.19
C ASP A 129 19.22 10.07 4.63
N LEU A 130 19.17 9.10 3.72
CA LEU A 130 20.35 8.52 3.09
C LEU A 130 20.62 9.09 1.70
N LEU A 131 19.61 9.70 1.09
CA LEU A 131 19.80 10.52 -0.09
C LEU A 131 20.52 11.80 0.30
N LYS A 132 21.31 12.33 -0.62
CA LYS A 132 21.95 13.62 -0.42
C LYS A 132 20.93 14.74 -0.59
N ASP A 133 21.17 15.88 0.06
CA ASP A 133 20.39 17.11 -0.14
C ASP A 133 20.77 17.81 -1.46
N GLU A 134 20.96 17.04 -2.53
CA GLU A 134 21.25 17.51 -3.87
C GLU A 134 19.93 17.72 -4.64
N GLU A 135 19.88 18.80 -5.43
CA GLU A 135 18.86 18.98 -6.46
C GLU A 135 19.23 18.11 -7.67
N TYR A 136 18.42 17.08 -7.93
CA TYR A 136 18.60 16.21 -9.08
C TYR A 136 18.12 16.91 -10.36
N LYS A 137 18.96 16.89 -11.40
CA LYS A 137 18.68 17.57 -12.68
C LYS A 137 17.81 16.75 -13.63
N THR A 138 17.88 15.44 -13.51
CA THR A 138 17.13 14.49 -14.35
C THR A 138 16.57 13.35 -13.51
N TRP A 139 15.59 12.62 -14.05
CA TRP A 139 15.10 11.38 -13.43
C TRP A 139 16.16 10.29 -13.36
N ALA A 140 17.06 10.25 -14.34
CA ALA A 140 18.21 9.34 -14.33
C ALA A 140 19.12 9.61 -13.13
N ASP A 141 19.43 10.87 -12.83
CA ASP A 141 20.26 11.23 -11.67
C ASP A 141 19.61 10.84 -10.35
N PHE A 142 18.32 11.15 -10.19
CA PHE A 142 17.56 10.83 -9.00
C PHE A 142 17.46 9.31 -8.75
N THR A 143 17.02 8.57 -9.77
CA THR A 143 16.86 7.11 -9.64
C THR A 143 18.19 6.41 -9.48
N LYS A 144 19.25 6.90 -10.14
CA LYS A 144 20.62 6.41 -9.92
C LYS A 144 21.05 6.59 -8.46
N ALA A 145 20.86 7.77 -7.89
CA ALA A 145 21.19 8.03 -6.48
C ALA A 145 20.43 7.08 -5.53
N VAL A 146 19.17 6.77 -5.83
CA VAL A 146 18.40 5.76 -5.06
C VAL A 146 18.99 4.37 -5.25
N THR A 147 19.28 3.93 -6.48
CA THR A 147 19.85 2.59 -6.73
C THR A 147 21.21 2.37 -6.08
N GLU A 148 22.03 3.42 -5.97
CA GLU A 148 23.37 3.38 -5.38
C GLU A 148 23.34 3.32 -3.85
N LEU A 149 22.17 3.51 -3.22
CA LEU A 149 22.03 3.31 -1.78
C LEU A 149 22.36 1.87 -1.40
N LYS A 150 23.26 1.72 -0.41
CA LYS A 150 23.62 0.40 0.13
C LYS A 150 22.41 -0.23 0.82
N GLY A 151 21.90 -1.31 0.25
CA GLY A 151 20.73 -2.02 0.78
C GLY A 151 20.89 -2.52 2.22
N SER A 152 22.10 -2.94 2.62
CA SER A 152 22.39 -3.32 4.00
C SER A 152 22.21 -2.16 4.99
N ARG A 153 22.69 -0.96 4.63
CA ARG A 153 22.53 0.25 5.44
C ARG A 153 21.07 0.68 5.54
N LEU A 154 20.29 0.50 4.48
CA LEU A 154 18.85 0.73 4.48
C LEU A 154 18.13 -0.24 5.42
N ALA A 155 18.48 -1.53 5.39
CA ALA A 155 17.93 -2.54 6.28
C ALA A 155 18.26 -2.24 7.76
N GLU A 156 19.52 -1.91 8.06
CA GLU A 156 19.95 -1.54 9.42
C GLU A 156 19.21 -0.31 9.95
N LYS A 157 19.11 0.77 9.15
CA LYS A 157 18.37 1.97 9.55
C LYS A 157 16.86 1.69 9.71
N GLN A 158 16.27 0.87 8.85
CA GLN A 158 14.86 0.50 8.97
C GLN A 158 14.60 -0.28 10.25
N GLU A 159 15.50 -1.21 10.61
CA GLU A 159 15.39 -1.95 11.88
C GLU A 159 15.51 -1.02 13.09
N GLN A 160 16.44 -0.06 13.07
CA GLN A 160 16.57 0.95 14.13
C GLN A 160 15.31 1.79 14.26
N HIS A 161 14.74 2.26 13.14
CA HIS A 161 13.51 3.05 13.12
C HIS A 161 12.32 2.27 13.69
N LEU A 162 12.21 0.98 13.37
CA LEU A 162 11.18 0.10 13.92
C LEU A 162 11.33 -0.09 15.43
N LYS A 163 12.56 -0.32 15.92
CA LYS A 163 12.83 -0.44 17.37
C LYS A 163 12.47 0.84 18.11
N GLN A 164 12.91 2.00 17.62
CA GLN A 164 12.59 3.30 18.21
C GLN A 164 11.08 3.56 18.24
N THR A 165 10.38 3.22 17.15
CA THR A 165 8.93 3.35 17.08
C THR A 165 8.22 2.44 18.09
N GLN A 166 8.73 1.22 18.30
CA GLN A 166 8.19 0.29 19.29
C GLN A 166 8.43 0.79 20.72
N GLU A 167 9.64 1.26 21.03
CA GLU A 167 9.98 1.84 22.33
C GLU A 167 9.13 3.07 22.64
N LEU A 168 8.96 3.97 21.67
CA LEU A 168 8.12 5.16 21.82
C LEU A 168 6.65 4.79 22.05
N LYS A 169 6.14 3.77 21.35
CA LYS A 169 4.79 3.23 21.59
C LYS A 169 4.66 2.60 22.99
N ALA A 170 5.67 1.86 23.44
CA ALA A 170 5.69 1.25 24.77
C ALA A 170 5.70 2.33 25.87
N LEU A 171 6.55 3.34 25.74
CA LEU A 171 6.63 4.47 26.66
C LEU A 171 5.30 5.25 26.71
N HIS A 172 4.68 5.48 25.55
CA HIS A 172 3.39 6.15 25.49
C HIS A 172 2.29 5.32 26.17
N ALA A 173 2.30 3.99 26.00
CA ALA A 173 1.37 3.11 26.72
C ALA A 173 1.60 3.13 28.24
N ASP A 174 2.85 3.21 28.71
CA ASP A 174 3.17 3.35 30.14
C ASP A 174 2.69 4.69 30.71
N LEU A 175 2.91 5.80 29.99
CA LEU A 175 2.40 7.11 30.39
C LEU A 175 0.87 7.12 30.48
N ALA A 176 0.19 6.51 29.51
CA ALA A 176 -1.27 6.38 29.54
C ALA A 176 -1.75 5.55 30.75
N ARG A 177 -1.09 4.42 31.03
CA ARG A 177 -1.36 3.60 32.23
C ARG A 177 -1.19 4.40 33.52
N HIS A 178 -0.09 5.15 33.64
CA HIS A 178 0.20 5.94 34.83
C HIS A 178 -0.83 7.06 35.04
N SER A 179 -1.22 7.75 33.96
CA SER A 179 -2.26 8.78 34.00
C SER A 179 -3.60 8.22 34.51
N ILE A 180 -4.04 7.07 33.99
CA ILE A 180 -5.26 6.39 34.44
C ILE A 180 -5.18 6.04 35.94
N MET A 181 -4.05 5.49 36.39
CA MET A 181 -3.84 5.14 37.79
C MET A 181 -3.91 6.36 38.74
N LEU A 182 -3.34 7.50 38.33
CA LEU A 182 -3.40 8.73 39.12
C LEU A 182 -4.83 9.27 39.22
N GLN A 183 -5.58 9.23 38.11
CA GLN A 183 -6.98 9.68 38.09
C GLN A 183 -7.89 8.77 38.94
N LEU A 184 -7.68 7.45 38.90
CA LEU A 184 -8.36 6.51 39.79
C LEU A 184 -7.99 6.75 41.27
N ARG A 185 -6.71 7.01 41.58
CA ARG A 185 -6.31 7.31 42.97
C ARG A 185 -6.96 8.59 43.50
N GLN A 186 -7.01 9.65 42.69
CA GLN A 186 -7.65 10.91 43.07
C GLN A 186 -9.15 10.73 43.32
N SER A 187 -9.86 10.02 42.43
CA SER A 187 -11.30 9.73 42.62
C SER A 187 -11.58 8.88 43.87
N HIS A 188 -10.76 7.86 44.16
CA HIS A 188 -10.87 7.09 45.40
C HIS A 188 -10.60 7.95 46.64
N SER A 189 -9.60 8.85 46.61
CA SER A 189 -9.31 9.77 47.72
C SER A 189 -10.46 10.74 47.99
N LEU A 190 -11.08 11.28 46.94
CA LEU A 190 -12.24 12.16 47.05
C LEU A 190 -13.46 11.40 47.59
N SER A 191 -13.68 10.17 47.13
CA SER A 191 -14.75 9.29 47.61
C SER A 191 -14.60 8.96 49.11
N ILE A 192 -13.39 8.58 49.55
CA ILE A 192 -13.11 8.29 50.97
C ILE A 192 -13.33 9.54 51.83
N THR A 193 -12.87 10.70 51.36
CA THR A 193 -13.03 11.96 52.08
C THR A 193 -14.51 12.31 52.23
N LEU A 194 -15.30 12.19 51.15
CA LEU A 194 -16.75 12.43 51.18
C LEU A 194 -17.47 11.48 52.15
N CYS A 195 -17.17 10.18 52.10
CA CYS A 195 -17.73 9.20 53.04
C CYS A 195 -17.41 9.53 54.50
N ASN A 196 -16.17 9.94 54.79
CA ASN A 196 -15.76 10.31 56.14
C ASN A 196 -16.44 11.60 56.63
N THR A 197 -16.68 12.58 55.75
CA THR A 197 -17.42 13.81 56.09
C THR A 197 -18.90 13.52 56.37
N ILE A 198 -19.53 12.63 55.61
CA ILE A 198 -20.92 12.20 55.86
C ILE A 198 -21.03 11.46 57.20
N LEU A 199 -20.09 10.54 57.47
CA LEU A 199 -20.04 9.77 58.72
C LEU A 199 -19.74 10.66 59.94
N SER A 200 -18.91 11.69 59.81
CA SER A 200 -18.61 12.64 60.90
C SER A 200 -19.72 13.66 61.11
N GLY A 201 -20.40 14.11 60.05
CA GLY A 201 -21.61 14.94 60.14
C GLY A 201 -22.78 14.24 60.84
N SER A 202 -22.89 12.91 60.67
CA SER A 202 -23.91 12.10 61.35
C SER A 202 -23.67 11.94 62.86
N LYS A 203 -22.41 12.10 63.33
CA LYS A 203 -22.05 12.05 64.76
C LYS A 203 -22.31 13.37 65.52
N ASN A 204 -22.65 14.45 64.82
CA ASN A 204 -22.94 15.76 65.41
C ASN A 204 -24.42 16.19 65.27
N LEU A 205 -25.35 15.26 65.04
CA LEU A 205 -26.77 15.56 65.18
C LEU A 205 -27.20 15.44 66.66
N PRO A 206 -27.74 16.50 67.29
CA PRO A 206 -28.38 16.37 68.58
C PRO A 206 -29.62 15.47 68.44
N SER A 207 -29.76 14.54 69.38
CA SER A 207 -30.89 13.64 69.53
C SER A 207 -32.21 14.41 69.65
N LYS A 208 -32.92 14.60 68.54
CA LYS A 208 -34.34 14.94 68.57
C LYS A 208 -35.17 13.66 68.52
N THR A 209 -35.54 13.22 69.72
CA THR A 209 -36.60 12.23 69.93
C THR A 209 -37.93 12.80 69.43
N ARG A 210 -38.28 12.40 68.20
CA ARG A 210 -39.60 11.96 67.71
C ARG A 210 -40.82 12.39 68.56
N GLU A 211 -41.50 13.45 68.13
CA GLU A 211 -42.90 13.70 68.47
C GLU A 211 -43.80 13.46 67.24
N LYS A 212 -44.95 12.84 67.50
CA LYS A 212 -45.91 12.23 66.56
C LYS A 212 -46.39 13.18 65.46
N GLN A 213 -46.55 12.66 64.24
CA GLN A 213 -47.76 12.92 63.45
C GLN A 213 -48.23 11.67 62.68
N LYS A 214 -49.47 11.29 63.01
CA LYS A 214 -50.37 10.42 62.22
C LYS A 214 -50.73 11.15 60.93
N GLY A 215 -50.83 10.43 59.80
CA GLY A 215 -51.60 10.95 58.66
C GLY A 215 -51.31 10.28 57.31
N GLN A 216 -52.19 9.34 56.97
CA GLN A 216 -52.76 9.10 55.63
C GLN A 216 -51.85 8.78 54.42
N HIS A 217 -51.89 7.49 54.05
CA HIS A 217 -52.45 6.97 52.80
C HIS A 217 -52.34 7.85 51.54
N LYS A 218 -51.52 7.44 50.56
CA LYS A 218 -51.96 7.03 49.22
C LYS A 218 -50.83 6.44 48.38
N GLU A 219 -51.17 5.36 47.69
CA GLU A 219 -50.47 4.74 46.57
C GLU A 219 -50.09 5.75 45.50
N GLN A 220 -48.95 5.55 44.82
CA GLN A 220 -48.96 5.41 43.37
C GLN A 220 -47.67 4.83 42.79
N CYS A 221 -47.88 3.91 41.86
CA CYS A 221 -46.94 3.16 41.03
C CYS A 221 -46.28 4.00 39.94
N TYR A 222 -45.38 3.32 39.21
CA TYR A 222 -44.70 3.65 37.93
C TYR A 222 -43.43 4.49 38.05
N ALA A 223 -42.36 4.29 37.27
CA ALA A 223 -41.84 3.22 36.41
C ALA A 223 -40.51 3.78 35.84
N ASP A 224 -39.60 2.89 35.44
CA ASP A 224 -38.50 3.18 34.50
C ASP A 224 -38.98 3.98 33.27
N PRO A 225 -38.11 4.81 32.68
CA PRO A 225 -37.34 4.35 31.51
C PRO A 225 -35.88 4.84 31.56
N GLY A 226 -34.89 4.11 31.03
CA GLY A 226 -34.76 3.76 29.61
C GLY A 226 -33.69 4.67 29.01
#